data_AF-A0A0A9WIA0-F1
#
_entry.id   AF-A0A0A9WIA0-F1
#
_cell.length_a   1.000
_cell.length_b   1.000
_cell.length_c   1.000
_cell.angle_alpha   90.00
_cell.angle_beta   90.00
_cell.angle_gamma   90.00
#
_symmetry.space_group_name_H-M   'P 1'
#
loop_
_entity.id
_entity.type
_entity.pdbx_description
1 polymer ?
#
loop_
_entity_poly.entity_id
_entity_poly.type
_entity_poly.pdbx_seq_one_letter_code
_entity_poly.pdbx_strand_id
1 'polypeptide(L)'
;MDVNHPAHGSPNDPSSEFGKFAQAVQIINANNPNVYTEPTSNWMTDLPPDKLCFIPYNGAYGREQLVWLERELQQVQHENQRAIIAAHVPLDKRCSSRSTVAWDASDVLNILHKYASHIIICLYGHFHKGGYCVDEYGLHHYTPPAPIECETDTAAFAHLDIYPDRLDVCGVGVLRSFSIPLHRPL
;
A
#
# COMPACT_ATOMS: atom_id res chain seq x y z
N MET A 1 -37.25 -14.47 -16.43
CA MET A 1 -36.12 -13.76 -17.05
C MET A 1 -34.93 -14.03 -16.16
N ASP A 2 -34.18 -15.08 -16.49
CA ASP A 2 -32.94 -15.42 -15.81
C ASP A 2 -31.87 -14.39 -16.16
N VAL A 3 -31.40 -13.68 -15.15
CA VAL A 3 -30.19 -12.87 -15.24
C VAL A 3 -29.02 -13.79 -14.88
N ASN A 4 -28.25 -14.16 -15.90
CA ASN A 4 -26.96 -14.83 -15.77
C ASN A 4 -26.05 -14.03 -14.83
N HIS A 5 -25.92 -14.47 -13.58
CA HIS A 5 -24.78 -14.10 -12.73
C HIS A 5 -23.56 -14.87 -13.25
N PRO A 6 -22.43 -14.21 -13.59
CA PRO A 6 -21.23 -14.92 -14.02
C PRO A 6 -20.77 -15.87 -12.92
N ALA A 7 -20.27 -17.04 -13.32
CA ALA A 7 -19.86 -18.13 -12.45
C ALA A 7 -18.90 -17.66 -11.35
N HIS A 8 -19.47 -17.42 -10.18
CA HIS A 8 -18.78 -17.19 -8.92
C HIS A 8 -18.00 -18.47 -8.56
N GLY A 9 -16.66 -18.40 -8.63
CA GLY A 9 -15.76 -19.56 -8.54
C GLY A 9 -15.90 -20.38 -7.25
N SER A 10 -15.37 -21.61 -7.28
CA SER A 10 -15.49 -22.58 -6.18
C SER A 10 -14.73 -22.12 -4.92
N PRO A 11 -15.30 -22.23 -3.71
CA PRO A 11 -14.58 -21.91 -2.46
C PRO A 11 -13.37 -22.83 -2.20
N ASN A 12 -13.28 -23.97 -2.90
CA ASN A 12 -12.14 -24.89 -2.81
C ASN A 12 -11.00 -24.54 -3.79
N ASP A 13 -11.23 -23.62 -4.72
CA ASP A 13 -10.19 -23.09 -5.59
C ASP A 13 -9.60 -21.82 -4.95
N PRO A 14 -8.37 -21.87 -4.40
CA PRO A 14 -7.76 -20.73 -3.71
C PRO A 14 -7.45 -19.56 -4.64
N SER A 15 -7.46 -19.76 -5.97
CA SER A 15 -7.26 -18.70 -6.95
C SER A 15 -8.55 -17.95 -7.31
N SER A 16 -9.71 -18.54 -7.00
CA SER A 16 -11.02 -17.92 -7.22
C SER A 16 -11.30 -16.79 -6.23
N GLU A 17 -12.21 -15.87 -6.56
CA GLU A 17 -12.66 -14.81 -5.66
C GLU A 17 -13.17 -15.34 -4.31
N PHE A 18 -13.91 -16.46 -4.32
CA PHE A 18 -14.40 -17.10 -3.09
C PHE A 18 -13.26 -17.71 -2.28
N GLY A 19 -12.29 -18.34 -2.95
CA GLY A 19 -11.11 -18.87 -2.30
C GLY A 19 -10.22 -17.78 -1.70
N LYS A 20 -10.05 -16.65 -2.41
CA LYS A 20 -9.32 -15.46 -1.94
C LYS A 20 -10.02 -14.81 -0.75
N PHE A 21 -11.34 -14.66 -0.82
CA PHE A 21 -12.15 -14.18 0.31
C PHE A 21 -12.03 -15.10 1.54
N ALA A 22 -12.16 -16.41 1.35
CA ALA A 22 -12.02 -17.38 2.44
C ALA A 22 -10.63 -17.32 3.08
N GLN A 23 -9.56 -17.19 2.29
CA GLN A 23 -8.20 -16.99 2.79
C GLN A 23 -8.06 -15.68 3.57
N ALA A 24 -8.61 -14.57 3.06
CA ALA A 24 -8.58 -13.29 3.77
C ALA A 24 -9.29 -13.38 5.13
N VAL A 25 -10.45 -14.03 5.19
CA VAL A 25 -11.19 -14.30 6.43
C VAL A 25 -10.37 -15.15 7.40
N GLN A 26 -9.69 -16.20 6.91
CA GLN A 26 -8.82 -17.02 7.75
C GLN A 26 -7.65 -16.22 8.33
N ILE A 27 -6.99 -15.40 7.51
CA ILE A 27 -5.85 -14.57 7.93
C ILE A 27 -6.29 -13.56 8.98
N ILE A 28 -7.35 -12.80 8.74
CA ILE A 28 -7.77 -11.76 9.68
C ILE A 28 -8.25 -12.36 11.02
N ASN A 29 -8.96 -13.49 10.99
CA ASN A 29 -9.41 -14.18 12.21
C ASN A 29 -8.27 -14.76 13.03
N ALA A 30 -7.22 -15.26 12.38
CA ALA A 30 -6.05 -15.78 13.07
C ALA A 30 -5.24 -14.68 13.78
N ASN A 31 -5.38 -13.42 13.34
CA ASN A 31 -4.57 -12.31 13.82
C ASN A 31 -5.34 -11.29 14.66
N ASN A 32 -6.67 -11.25 14.55
CA ASN A 32 -7.51 -10.32 15.28
C ASN A 32 -8.81 -11.00 15.73
N PRO A 33 -8.94 -11.34 17.03
CA PRO A 33 -10.14 -11.96 17.56
C PRO A 33 -11.35 -11.01 17.62
N ASN A 34 -11.16 -9.70 17.44
CA ASN A 34 -12.21 -8.69 17.60
C ASN A 34 -13.02 -8.41 16.33
N VAL A 35 -12.69 -9.03 15.18
CA VAL A 35 -13.31 -8.68 13.89
C VAL A 35 -14.81 -8.99 13.87
N TYR A 36 -15.21 -10.12 14.47
CA TYR A 36 -16.59 -10.63 14.45
C TYR A 36 -17.19 -10.75 15.86
N THR A 37 -16.73 -9.91 16.81
CA THR A 37 -17.30 -9.87 18.17
C THR A 37 -18.47 -8.90 18.23
N GLU A 38 -19.48 -9.25 19.03
CA GLU A 38 -20.61 -8.37 19.35
C GLU A 38 -20.51 -7.84 20.79
N PRO A 39 -20.76 -6.54 21.04
CA PRO A 39 -20.90 -5.49 20.03
C PRO A 39 -19.57 -5.27 19.28
N THR A 40 -19.63 -4.87 18.01
CA THR A 40 -18.46 -4.49 17.20
C THR A 40 -17.82 -3.19 17.70
N SER A 41 -17.28 -3.19 18.93
CA SER A 41 -16.63 -2.04 19.52
C SER A 41 -15.12 -2.19 19.45
N ASN A 42 -14.53 -1.47 18.50
CA ASN A 42 -13.09 -1.28 18.30
C ASN A 42 -12.28 -2.55 18.02
N TRP A 43 -11.97 -2.78 16.74
CA TRP A 43 -11.12 -3.87 16.27
C TRP A 43 -9.70 -3.90 16.84
N MET A 44 -9.22 -2.79 17.41
CA MET A 44 -7.85 -2.65 17.91
C MET A 44 -7.71 -2.94 19.41
N THR A 45 -8.81 -3.21 20.11
CA THR A 45 -8.82 -3.45 21.56
C THR A 45 -7.92 -4.63 21.92
N ASP A 46 -7.03 -4.44 22.90
CA ASP A 46 -6.10 -5.46 23.43
C ASP A 46 -5.23 -6.19 22.38
N LEU A 47 -5.05 -5.62 21.19
CA LEU A 47 -4.11 -6.16 20.20
C LEU A 47 -2.67 -5.73 20.49
N PRO A 48 -1.71 -6.65 20.36
CA PRO A 48 -0.30 -6.27 20.41
C PRO A 48 0.06 -5.40 19.19
N PRO A 49 1.10 -4.55 19.30
CA PRO A 49 1.50 -3.60 18.27
C PRO A 49 1.65 -4.12 16.84
N ASP A 50 2.10 -5.36 16.67
CA ASP A 50 2.30 -6.03 15.38
C ASP A 50 1.01 -6.56 14.74
N LYS A 51 -0.08 -6.65 15.52
CA LYS A 51 -1.38 -7.11 15.05
C LYS A 51 -2.36 -5.99 14.72
N LEU A 52 -2.01 -4.74 15.03
CA LEU A 52 -2.87 -3.58 14.80
C LEU A 52 -3.25 -3.36 13.33
N CYS A 53 -2.51 -3.93 12.38
CA CYS A 53 -2.82 -3.85 10.95
C CYS A 53 -3.91 -4.85 10.49
N PHE A 54 -4.19 -5.91 11.25
CA PHE A 54 -5.16 -6.94 10.88
C PHE A 54 -6.58 -6.51 11.21
N ILE A 55 -7.09 -5.53 10.46
CA ILE A 55 -8.41 -4.95 10.62
C ILE A 55 -9.14 -4.86 9.27
N PRO A 56 -10.49 -4.81 9.25
CA PRO A 56 -11.27 -5.05 8.03
C PRO A 56 -11.13 -3.99 6.93
N TYR A 57 -10.61 -2.80 7.25
CA TYR A 57 -10.37 -1.75 6.26
C TYR A 57 -8.97 -1.81 5.62
N ASN A 58 -8.14 -2.79 6.01
CA ASN A 58 -6.88 -3.11 5.35
C ASN A 58 -7.03 -4.36 4.47
N GLY A 59 -5.91 -4.89 4.00
CA GLY A 59 -5.87 -6.16 3.28
C GLY A 59 -4.43 -6.63 3.07
N ALA A 60 -4.30 -7.77 2.41
CA ALA A 60 -3.04 -8.30 1.88
C ALA A 60 -3.02 -8.18 0.34
N TYR A 61 -1.84 -8.10 -0.24
CA TYR A 61 -1.67 -8.18 -1.71
C TYR A 61 -1.72 -9.64 -2.18
N GLY A 62 -1.17 -10.55 -1.38
CA GLY A 62 -1.25 -11.98 -1.63
C GLY A 62 -0.24 -12.48 -2.67
N ARG A 63 -0.03 -13.80 -2.65
CA ARG A 63 1.12 -14.43 -3.32
C ARG A 63 1.16 -14.23 -4.84
N GLU A 64 0.02 -14.28 -5.53
CA GLU A 64 -0.02 -14.08 -7.00
C GLU A 64 0.47 -12.68 -7.37
N GLN A 65 0.01 -11.65 -6.65
CA GLN A 65 0.41 -10.27 -6.87
C GLN A 65 1.88 -10.04 -6.51
N LEU A 66 2.39 -10.66 -5.43
CA LEU A 66 3.80 -10.57 -5.05
C LEU A 66 4.73 -11.21 -6.10
N VAL A 67 4.34 -12.37 -6.66
CA VAL A 67 5.10 -13.02 -7.75
C VAL A 67 5.09 -12.16 -9.02
N TRP A 68 3.96 -11.55 -9.34
CA TRP A 68 3.88 -10.61 -10.46
C TRP A 68 4.76 -9.37 -10.22
N LEU A 69 4.67 -8.74 -9.04
CA LEU A 69 5.46 -7.57 -8.68
C LEU A 69 6.97 -7.82 -8.81
N GLU A 70 7.45 -8.96 -8.30
CA GLU A 70 8.87 -9.31 -8.40
C GLU A 70 9.31 -9.48 -9.87
N ARG A 71 8.46 -10.03 -10.74
CA ARG A 71 8.76 -10.16 -12.18
C ARG A 71 8.81 -8.81 -12.89
N GLU A 72 7.88 -7.90 -12.60
CA GLU A 72 7.90 -6.54 -13.16
C GLU A 72 9.17 -5.80 -12.74
N LEU A 73 9.57 -5.90 -11.47
CA LEU A 73 10.79 -5.25 -10.99
C LEU A 73 12.07 -5.88 -11.55
N GLN A 74 12.08 -7.19 -11.81
CA GLN A 74 13.16 -7.84 -12.56
C GLN A 74 13.27 -7.26 -13.98
N GLN A 75 12.15 -7.02 -14.65
CA GLN A 75 12.14 -6.41 -15.98
C GLN A 75 12.65 -4.97 -15.94
N VAL A 76 12.17 -4.15 -14.99
CA VAL A 76 12.64 -2.77 -14.78
C VAL A 76 14.16 -2.74 -14.57
N GLN A 77 14.69 -3.64 -13.74
CA GLN A 77 16.12 -3.75 -13.52
C GLN A 77 16.86 -4.16 -14.81
N HIS A 78 16.35 -5.17 -15.53
CA HIS A 78 16.96 -5.67 -16.77
C HIS A 78 17.00 -4.60 -17.87
N GLU A 79 15.94 -3.80 -18.01
CA GLU A 79 15.85 -2.69 -18.96
C GLU A 79 16.53 -1.41 -18.48
N ASN A 80 17.12 -1.43 -17.27
CA ASN A 80 17.72 -0.26 -16.62
C ASN A 80 16.74 0.93 -16.53
N GLN A 81 15.46 0.63 -16.31
CA GLN A 81 14.41 1.62 -16.11
C GLN A 81 14.24 1.96 -14.62
N ARG A 82 13.30 2.86 -14.35
CA ARG A 82 12.85 3.20 -13.00
C ARG A 82 11.35 2.97 -12.85
N ALA A 83 10.94 2.64 -11.63
CA ALA A 83 9.56 2.41 -11.25
C ALA A 83 9.07 3.40 -10.20
N ILE A 84 7.79 3.76 -10.30
CA ILE A 84 7.00 4.34 -9.22
C ILE A 84 6.03 3.26 -8.75
N ILE A 85 6.02 2.97 -7.45
CA ILE A 85 5.08 2.02 -6.86
C ILE A 85 3.87 2.79 -6.37
N ALA A 86 2.67 2.33 -6.68
CA ALA A 86 1.43 2.92 -6.19
C ALA A 86 0.55 1.86 -5.53
N ALA A 87 0.04 2.15 -4.34
CA ALA A 87 -0.87 1.30 -3.60
C ALA A 87 -1.86 2.14 -2.80
N HIS A 88 -3.01 1.59 -2.41
CA HIS A 88 -3.89 2.32 -1.50
C HIS A 88 -3.38 2.25 -0.05
N VAL A 89 -3.08 1.03 0.43
CA VAL A 89 -2.67 0.79 1.82
C VAL A 89 -1.13 0.91 1.95
N PRO A 90 -0.61 1.76 2.85
CA PRO A 90 0.81 1.92 3.12
C PRO A 90 1.53 0.62 3.47
N LEU A 91 2.85 0.60 3.23
CA LEU A 91 3.73 -0.50 3.64
C LEU A 91 4.55 -0.14 4.89
N ASP A 92 4.78 1.15 5.13
CA ASP A 92 5.60 1.62 6.25
C ASP A 92 4.75 2.43 7.25
N LYS A 93 4.82 2.03 8.51
CA LYS A 93 4.15 2.70 9.63
C LYS A 93 4.77 4.05 10.00
N ARG A 94 6.01 4.35 9.60
CA ARG A 94 6.71 5.62 9.86
C ARG A 94 6.08 6.79 9.09
N CYS A 95 5.53 6.54 7.90
CA CYS A 95 4.77 7.51 7.11
C CYS A 95 3.26 7.28 7.18
N SER A 96 2.79 6.45 8.10
CA SER A 96 1.38 6.15 8.29
C SER A 96 1.05 5.91 9.77
N SER A 97 0.50 4.75 10.11
CA SER A 97 0.25 4.29 11.47
C SER A 97 0.31 2.77 11.54
N ARG A 98 0.40 2.20 12.75
CA ARG A 98 0.40 0.74 12.93
C ARG A 98 -0.87 0.05 12.42
N SER A 99 -1.99 0.78 12.37
CA SER A 99 -3.28 0.25 11.91
C SER A 99 -3.59 0.57 10.46
N THR A 100 -2.72 1.26 9.73
CA THR A 100 -2.98 1.66 8.34
C THR A 100 -1.85 1.16 7.43
N VAL A 101 -1.42 -0.08 7.67
CA VAL A 101 -0.43 -0.79 6.84
C VAL A 101 -1.00 -2.12 6.36
N ALA A 102 -0.55 -2.59 5.19
CA ALA A 102 -0.99 -3.86 4.64
C ALA A 102 -0.61 -5.04 5.55
N TRP A 103 -1.41 -6.11 5.52
CA TRP A 103 -1.21 -7.29 6.37
C TRP A 103 0.11 -8.01 6.07
N ASP A 104 0.48 -8.08 4.79
CA ASP A 104 1.70 -8.67 4.25
C ASP A 104 2.75 -7.60 3.87
N ALA A 105 2.70 -6.42 4.49
CA ALA A 105 3.59 -5.30 4.17
C ALA A 105 5.08 -5.69 4.20
N SER A 106 5.49 -6.54 5.15
CA SER A 106 6.87 -7.05 5.22
C SER A 106 7.26 -7.88 4.00
N ASP A 107 6.34 -8.70 3.47
CA ASP A 107 6.62 -9.51 2.28
C ASP A 107 6.77 -8.62 1.03
N VAL A 108 5.94 -7.58 0.92
CA VAL A 108 6.06 -6.58 -0.15
C VAL A 108 7.40 -5.83 -0.03
N LEU A 109 7.71 -5.29 1.15
CA LEU A 109 8.96 -4.54 1.39
C LEU A 109 10.19 -5.40 1.08
N ASN A 110 10.20 -6.67 1.50
CA ASN A 110 11.29 -7.60 1.18
C ASN A 110 11.53 -7.74 -0.34
N ILE A 111 10.50 -7.63 -1.16
CA ILE A 111 10.65 -7.61 -2.63
C ILE A 111 11.18 -6.25 -3.07
N LEU A 112 10.55 -5.15 -2.64
CA LEU A 112 10.94 -3.79 -3.04
C LEU A 112 12.41 -3.48 -2.70
N HIS A 113 12.88 -3.93 -1.53
CA HIS A 113 14.26 -3.73 -1.05
C HIS A 113 15.30 -4.36 -1.97
N LYS A 114 14.99 -5.49 -2.63
CA LYS A 114 15.90 -6.11 -3.61
C LYS A 114 16.13 -5.22 -4.84
N TYR A 115 15.15 -4.38 -5.17
CA TYR A 115 15.13 -3.53 -6.36
C TYR A 115 15.15 -2.03 -6.02
N ALA A 116 15.56 -1.67 -4.80
CA ALA A 116 15.45 -0.31 -4.29
C ALA A 116 16.15 0.73 -5.17
N SER A 117 17.27 0.38 -5.80
CA SER A 117 18.00 1.27 -6.72
C SER A 117 17.23 1.64 -8.01
N HIS A 118 16.15 0.92 -8.31
CA HIS A 118 15.28 1.13 -9.47
C HIS A 118 13.93 1.75 -9.09
N ILE A 119 13.61 1.88 -7.81
CA ILE A 119 12.35 2.47 -7.35
C ILE A 119 12.59 3.92 -6.93
N ILE A 120 11.83 4.86 -7.51
CA ILE A 120 11.96 6.29 -7.18
C ILE A 120 11.21 6.61 -5.89
N ILE A 121 9.94 6.17 -5.82
CA ILE A 121 9.03 6.48 -4.72
C ILE A 121 7.90 5.45 -4.69
N CYS A 122 7.43 5.17 -3.47
CA CYS A 122 6.19 4.43 -3.21
C CYS A 122 5.11 5.42 -2.76
N LEU A 123 4.01 5.48 -3.51
CA LEU A 123 2.87 6.35 -3.29
C LEU A 123 1.71 5.57 -2.67
N TYR A 124 1.10 6.17 -1.65
CA TYR A 124 0.01 5.55 -0.89
C TYR A 124 -1.23 6.42 -0.82
N GLY A 125 -2.27 5.91 -0.15
CA GLY A 125 -3.36 6.70 0.40
C GLY A 125 -3.68 6.18 1.80
N HIS A 126 -4.96 5.98 2.09
CA HIS A 126 -5.50 5.29 3.26
C HIS A 126 -5.28 5.99 4.62
N PHE A 127 -4.06 6.43 4.94
CA PHE A 127 -3.79 7.22 6.13
C PHE A 127 -3.99 8.72 5.88
N HIS A 128 -5.16 9.23 6.25
CA HIS A 128 -5.63 10.56 5.85
C HIS A 128 -4.77 11.73 6.33
N LYS A 129 -4.10 11.59 7.49
CA LYS A 129 -3.18 12.63 7.99
C LYS A 129 -1.96 12.84 7.08
N GLY A 130 -1.66 11.85 6.24
CA GLY A 130 -0.49 11.82 5.40
C GLY A 130 0.82 11.62 6.17
N GLY A 131 1.89 11.36 5.44
CA GLY A 131 3.21 11.12 5.99
C GLY A 131 4.24 10.89 4.90
N TYR A 132 5.49 11.09 5.25
CA TYR A 132 6.63 10.86 4.37
C TYR A 132 7.80 10.32 5.19
N CYS A 133 8.42 9.25 4.72
CA CYS A 133 9.65 8.73 5.29
C CYS A 133 10.54 8.11 4.22
N VAL A 134 11.81 7.97 4.55
CA VAL A 134 12.78 7.19 3.77
C VAL A 134 13.23 6.03 4.64
N ASP A 135 13.20 4.82 4.11
CA ASP A 135 13.64 3.63 4.83
C ASP A 135 15.17 3.45 4.79
N GLU A 136 15.65 2.46 5.52
CA GLU A 136 17.07 2.13 5.60
C GLU A 136 17.68 1.61 4.28
N TYR A 137 16.86 1.30 3.27
CA TYR A 137 17.27 0.91 1.91
C TYR A 137 17.24 2.10 0.93
N GLY A 138 16.82 3.28 1.40
CA GLY A 138 16.71 4.49 0.59
C GLY A 138 15.39 4.59 -0.19
N LEU A 139 14.39 3.74 0.10
CA LEU A 139 13.08 3.85 -0.52
C LEU A 139 12.30 5.01 0.08
N HIS A 140 11.79 5.87 -0.81
CA HIS A 140 10.89 6.95 -0.44
C HIS A 140 9.46 6.42 -0.31
N HIS A 141 8.84 6.61 0.85
CA HIS A 141 7.46 6.25 1.13
C HIS A 141 6.64 7.52 1.35
N TYR A 142 5.60 7.73 0.55
CA TYR A 142 4.79 8.94 0.61
C TYR A 142 3.30 8.63 0.63
N THR A 143 2.63 9.08 1.68
CA THR A 143 1.19 9.11 1.81
C THR A 143 0.73 10.58 1.80
N PRO A 144 0.14 11.09 0.72
CA PRO A 144 -0.45 12.42 0.72
C PRO A 144 -1.64 12.49 1.69
N PRO A 145 -1.86 13.62 2.38
CA PRO A 145 -3.09 13.87 3.11
C PRO A 145 -4.33 13.69 2.25
N ALA A 146 -5.42 13.17 2.84
CA ALA A 146 -6.63 12.88 2.10
C ALA A 146 -7.50 14.13 1.87
N PRO A 147 -8.04 14.34 0.66
CA PRO A 147 -8.97 15.45 0.38
C PRO A 147 -10.20 15.49 1.28
N ILE A 148 -10.66 14.34 1.78
CA ILE A 148 -11.87 14.25 2.61
C ILE A 148 -11.73 14.92 3.99
N GLU A 149 -10.50 15.07 4.50
CA GLU A 149 -10.22 15.74 5.77
C GLU A 149 -9.74 17.19 5.57
N CYS A 150 -9.76 17.69 4.33
CA CYS A 150 -9.36 19.06 4.04
C CYS A 150 -10.51 20.04 4.29
N GLU A 151 -10.16 21.21 4.82
CA GLU A 151 -11.06 22.35 4.90
C GLU A 151 -11.56 22.74 3.50
N THR A 152 -12.78 23.29 3.43
CA THR A 152 -13.46 23.57 2.14
C THR A 152 -12.77 24.61 1.26
N ASP A 153 -11.84 25.40 1.81
CA ASP A 153 -11.12 26.47 1.14
C ASP A 153 -9.67 26.09 0.77
N THR A 154 -9.27 24.83 0.97
CA THR A 154 -7.95 24.32 0.59
C THR A 154 -8.04 23.14 -0.37
N ALA A 155 -6.88 22.66 -0.82
CA ALA A 155 -6.74 21.51 -1.70
C ALA A 155 -5.81 20.46 -1.08
N ALA A 156 -5.97 19.21 -1.50
CA ALA A 156 -5.02 18.14 -1.19
C ALA A 156 -4.71 17.28 -2.41
N PHE A 157 -3.83 17.78 -3.26
CA PHE A 157 -3.29 17.00 -4.37
C PHE A 157 -1.88 17.45 -4.70
N ALA A 158 -1.15 16.61 -5.44
CA ALA A 158 0.17 16.93 -5.96
C ALA A 158 0.28 16.44 -7.40
N HIS A 159 1.15 17.08 -8.17
CA HIS A 159 1.65 16.52 -9.42
C HIS A 159 3.12 16.12 -9.25
N LEU A 160 3.57 15.18 -10.07
CA LEU A 160 4.95 14.69 -10.08
C LEU A 160 5.60 15.12 -11.38
N ASP A 161 6.63 15.95 -11.29
CA ASP A 161 7.47 16.32 -12.43
C ASP A 161 8.72 15.46 -12.42
N ILE A 162 8.93 14.69 -13.48
CA ILE A 162 10.01 13.71 -13.58
C ILE A 162 11.06 14.22 -14.57
N TYR A 163 12.28 14.40 -14.08
CA TYR A 163 13.44 14.85 -14.84
C TYR A 163 14.51 13.75 -14.88
N PRO A 164 15.52 13.85 -15.76
CA PRO A 164 16.61 12.88 -15.78
C PRO A 164 17.32 12.73 -14.42
N ASP A 165 17.48 13.82 -13.67
CA ASP A 165 18.30 13.89 -12.45
C ASP A 165 17.50 13.98 -11.15
N ARG A 166 16.17 14.12 -11.21
CA ARG A 166 15.31 14.23 -10.02
C ARG A 166 13.83 13.95 -10.31
N LEU A 167 13.07 13.68 -9.26
CA LEU A 167 11.62 13.77 -9.24
C LEU A 167 11.20 14.90 -8.30
N ASP A 168 10.39 15.83 -8.80
CA ASP A 168 9.79 16.90 -8.01
C ASP A 168 8.35 16.54 -7.67
N VAL A 169 8.03 16.46 -6.38
CA VAL A 169 6.65 16.39 -5.88
C VAL A 169 6.17 17.81 -5.68
N CYS A 170 5.21 18.24 -6.48
CA CYS A 170 4.66 19.59 -6.46
C CYS A 170 3.30 19.60 -5.76
N GLY A 171 3.32 19.80 -4.44
CA GLY A 171 2.13 19.81 -3.58
C GLY A 171 1.30 21.08 -3.71
N VAL A 172 -0.02 20.94 -3.66
CA VAL A 172 -1.00 22.03 -3.68
C VAL A 172 -1.85 21.99 -2.41
N GLY A 173 -2.13 23.17 -1.85
CA GLY A 173 -2.88 23.34 -0.61
C GLY A 173 -2.12 22.80 0.60
N VAL A 174 -2.62 21.75 1.24
CA VAL A 174 -2.02 21.19 2.46
C VAL A 174 -0.81 20.27 2.20
N LEU A 175 -0.55 19.91 0.93
CA LEU A 175 0.61 19.10 0.55
C LEU A 175 1.85 19.97 0.39
N ARG A 176 2.98 19.50 0.93
CA ARG A 176 4.28 20.14 0.76
C ARG A 176 4.92 19.70 -0.56
N SER A 177 5.70 20.59 -1.15
CA SER A 177 6.56 20.25 -2.28
C SER A 177 7.93 19.79 -1.80
N PHE A 178 8.52 18.81 -2.48
CA PHE A 178 9.87 18.31 -2.20
C PHE A 178 10.46 17.61 -3.43
N SER A 179 11.79 17.45 -3.45
CA SER A 179 12.52 16.84 -4.56
C SER A 179 13.27 15.59 -4.09
N ILE A 180 13.31 14.58 -4.95
CA ILE A 180 14.09 13.36 -4.78
C ILE A 180 15.18 13.34 -5.86
N PRO A 181 16.48 13.43 -5.50
CA PRO A 181 17.55 13.33 -6.48
C PRO A 181 17.66 11.91 -7.04
N LEU A 182 17.84 11.77 -8.36
CA LEU A 182 18.11 10.51 -9.03
C LEU A 182 19.63 10.40 -9.28
N HIS A 183 20.29 9.52 -8.52
CA HIS A 183 21.74 9.32 -8.61
C HIS A 183 22.23 8.69 -9.93
N ARG A 184 21.32 8.34 -10.85
CA ARG A 184 21.63 8.01 -12.25
C ARG A 184 20.57 8.64 -13.17
N PRO A 185 20.96 9.21 -14.32
CA PRO A 185 20.01 9.70 -15.30
C PRO A 185 19.04 8.60 -15.75
N LEU A 186 17.81 8.99 -16.07
CA LEU A 186 16.79 8.14 -16.71
C LEU A 186 17.25 7.62 -18.07
#